data_AF-A0A0F9KXK4-F1
#
_entry.id   AF-A0A0F9KXK4-F1
#
_cell.length_a   1.000
_cell.length_b   1.000
_cell.length_c   1.000
_cell.angle_alpha   90.00
_cell.angle_beta   90.00
_cell.angle_gamma   90.00
#
_symmetry.space_group_name_H-M   'P 1'
#
loop_
_entity.id
_entity.type
_entity.pdbx_description
1 polymer ?
#
loop_
_entity_poly.entity_id
_entity_poly.type
_entity_poly.pdbx_seq_one_letter_code
_entity_poly.pdbx_strand_id
1 'polypeptide(L)'
;MPFSGIAPGSKLERDIDKCVAAIRTDDPGMEKGQAIAICRSRLEKQMGEENTKDTLSETTSAETESSVDVTLTDKAGHLVRRVRDDDEHEKRGDGFEETEGFVNLGATSFAELDQIEAAREAANQIRRRAGQFNGLIDNIMMDPDVEDKGAAMTTVADEFGVLAGEAMERKEKWQPLTDIVANAIAPLVDKQGPAMKTEGGIKFPREDFAFTPSGNVSTWKLRLAEGKPGNITRSQLGAAAAAFSPGGFRGQKVQIPSGDVAAVKGKIRAAYRKIGVKDEDIPPSVRKELEVKEGFTVFKQKDGSYRWLATYSNKFRDVDNPPEIISEASHMRFTKMVNDGDFPYPEVKVWHIDGSRWGQADFVAYDDRGFSIASGTVDKGREWIAESLMAFEGDLLTSHGMPPASIVRDPDDHSIIIRHQTTEISPLPASAAANKFTGFNILGDEVKEMALSDKDEAKLTALNINPERLDADTESKAKDTEELEFKENDPPDTPKETGQDDYVARDEMIDLVKSVGETQKQIVELIGNLVDRVQTLETNKLAIDKETLEHTPAASLTDIHKSVIGSPETKVDGRSSLAKSGP
;
A
#
# COMPACT_ATOMS: atom_id res chain seq x y z
N MET A 1 38.76 -11.86 -29.20
CA MET A 1 37.60 -12.72 -29.49
C MET A 1 36.68 -11.93 -30.40
N PRO A 2 36.10 -12.52 -31.46
CA PRO A 2 35.14 -11.77 -32.28
C PRO A 2 33.90 -11.44 -31.43
N PHE A 3 33.43 -10.20 -31.49
CA PHE A 3 32.19 -9.77 -30.84
C PHE A 3 31.01 -10.44 -31.57
N SER A 4 30.21 -11.23 -30.85
CA SER A 4 29.00 -11.84 -31.42
C SER A 4 28.05 -10.74 -31.90
N GLY A 5 27.59 -10.83 -33.15
CA GLY A 5 26.66 -9.87 -33.75
C GLY A 5 27.29 -8.78 -34.63
N ILE A 6 28.62 -8.64 -34.66
CA ILE A 6 29.30 -7.71 -35.57
C ILE A 6 29.87 -8.49 -36.75
N ALA A 7 29.44 -8.16 -37.97
CA ALA A 7 29.92 -8.84 -39.18
C ALA A 7 31.45 -8.67 -39.34
N PRO A 8 32.21 -9.76 -39.58
CA PRO A 8 33.65 -9.68 -39.80
C PRO A 8 34.02 -8.76 -40.96
N GLY A 9 34.93 -7.81 -40.73
CA GLY A 9 35.36 -6.79 -41.67
C GLY A 9 34.43 -5.56 -41.75
N SER A 10 33.39 -5.48 -40.92
CA SER A 10 32.48 -4.32 -40.89
C SER A 10 33.23 -3.02 -40.55
N LYS A 11 32.61 -1.89 -40.89
CA LYS A 11 33.14 -0.58 -40.50
C LYS A 11 33.19 -0.45 -38.97
N LEU A 12 32.14 -0.95 -38.30
CA LEU A 12 32.04 -0.95 -36.84
C LEU A 12 33.15 -1.77 -36.17
N GLU A 13 33.43 -2.99 -36.65
CA GLU A 13 34.54 -3.81 -36.11
C GLU A 13 35.90 -3.10 -36.24
N ARG A 14 36.17 -2.50 -37.41
CA ARG A 14 37.43 -1.77 -37.65
C ARG A 14 37.57 -0.51 -36.79
N ASP A 15 36.47 0.13 -36.45
CA ASP A 15 36.49 1.33 -35.61
C ASP A 15 36.58 0.97 -34.11
N ILE A 16 36.00 -0.17 -33.69
CA ILE A 16 36.24 -0.78 -32.37
C ILE A 16 37.72 -1.15 -32.21
N ASP A 17 38.33 -1.80 -33.20
CA ASP A 17 39.74 -2.20 -33.14
C ASP A 17 40.69 -1.00 -33.04
N LYS A 18 40.41 0.10 -33.77
CA LYS A 18 41.16 1.35 -33.63
C LYS A 18 41.01 1.96 -32.24
N CYS A 19 39.82 1.86 -31.65
CA CYS A 19 39.56 2.35 -30.31
C CYS A 19 40.30 1.55 -29.24
N VAL A 20 40.30 0.22 -29.36
CA VAL A 20 41.06 -0.66 -28.48
C VAL A 20 42.57 -0.41 -28.63
N ALA A 21 43.06 -0.17 -29.85
CA ALA A 21 44.46 0.18 -30.09
C ALA A 21 44.83 1.52 -29.45
N ALA A 22 43.99 2.55 -29.57
CA ALA A 22 44.23 3.88 -28.98
C ALA A 22 44.23 3.86 -27.44
N ILE A 23 43.39 3.02 -26.82
CA ILE A 23 43.35 2.84 -25.35
C ILE A 23 44.58 2.04 -24.85
N ARG A 24 45.19 1.23 -25.71
CA ARG A 24 46.35 0.38 -25.38
C ARG A 24 47.69 1.05 -25.61
N THR A 25 47.78 2.04 -26.49
CA THR A 25 49.00 2.81 -26.64
C THR A 25 49.15 3.75 -25.44
N ASP A 26 50.26 3.63 -24.70
CA ASP A 26 50.71 4.61 -23.70
C ASP A 26 51.12 5.91 -24.41
N ASP A 27 50.15 6.60 -25.02
CA ASP A 27 50.37 7.92 -25.58
C ASP A 27 50.58 8.89 -24.40
N PRO A 28 51.80 9.44 -24.21
CA PRO A 28 52.13 10.25 -23.05
C PRO A 28 51.34 11.58 -22.98
N GLY A 29 50.55 11.90 -24.01
CA GLY A 29 49.72 13.10 -24.06
C GLY A 29 48.23 12.90 -23.77
N MET A 30 47.74 11.66 -23.60
CA MET A 30 46.30 11.41 -23.44
C MET A 30 46.01 10.51 -22.25
N GLU A 31 45.24 11.02 -21.29
CA GLU A 31 44.84 10.23 -20.13
C GLU A 31 43.88 9.12 -20.57
N LYS A 32 44.07 7.89 -20.05
CA LYS A 32 43.31 6.70 -20.46
C LYS A 32 41.79 6.90 -20.37
N GLY A 33 41.32 7.67 -19.38
CA GLY A 33 39.90 8.04 -19.24
C GLY A 33 39.37 8.90 -20.40
N GLN A 34 40.18 9.83 -20.91
CA GLN A 34 39.82 10.65 -22.08
C GLN A 34 39.77 9.81 -23.36
N ALA A 35 40.71 8.88 -23.54
CA ALA A 35 40.70 7.96 -24.68
C ALA A 35 39.44 7.08 -24.70
N ILE A 36 39.00 6.59 -23.54
CA ILE A 36 37.77 5.79 -23.38
C ILE A 36 36.53 6.64 -23.71
N ALA A 37 36.45 7.88 -23.20
CA ALA A 37 35.31 8.76 -23.44
C ALA A 37 35.16 9.13 -24.93
N ILE A 38 36.26 9.43 -25.61
CA ILE A 38 36.28 9.75 -27.05
C ILE A 38 35.82 8.52 -27.86
N CYS A 39 36.30 7.34 -27.49
CA CYS A 39 35.93 6.10 -28.18
C CYS A 39 34.45 5.76 -28.02
N ARG A 40 33.91 5.89 -26.82
CA ARG A 40 32.49 5.69 -26.54
C ARG A 40 31.61 6.62 -27.37
N SER A 41 31.90 7.93 -27.35
CA SER A 41 31.13 8.92 -28.11
C SER A 41 31.13 8.64 -29.62
N ARG A 42 32.25 8.15 -30.16
CA ARG A 42 32.38 7.83 -31.59
C ARG A 42 31.57 6.60 -31.99
N LEU A 43 31.56 5.56 -31.17
CA LEU A 43 30.79 4.33 -31.39
C LEU A 43 29.28 4.59 -31.26
N GLU A 44 28.86 5.34 -30.24
CA GLU A 44 27.46 5.72 -30.04
C GLU A 44 26.91 6.51 -31.25
N LYS A 45 27.71 7.41 -31.82
CA LYS A 45 27.33 8.14 -33.04
C LYS A 45 27.16 7.23 -34.25
N GLN A 46 28.05 6.25 -34.44
CA GLN A 46 27.94 5.32 -35.58
C GLN A 46 26.74 4.38 -35.46
N MET A 47 26.45 3.88 -34.26
CA MET A 47 25.28 3.04 -34.03
C MET A 47 23.97 3.80 -34.25
N GLY A 48 23.92 5.10 -33.91
CA GLY A 48 22.77 5.96 -34.20
C GLY A 48 22.57 6.23 -35.70
N GLU A 49 23.65 6.32 -36.48
CA GLU A 49 23.59 6.54 -37.93
C GLU A 49 23.25 5.27 -38.74
N GLU A 50 23.56 4.07 -38.23
CA GLU A 50 23.15 2.80 -38.87
C GLU A 50 21.67 2.48 -38.60
N ASN A 51 21.18 2.69 -37.37
CA ASN A 51 19.77 2.47 -37.04
C ASN A 51 18.79 3.41 -37.79
N THR A 52 19.26 4.58 -38.22
CA THR A 52 18.47 5.52 -39.03
C THR A 52 18.47 5.20 -40.52
N LYS A 53 19.35 4.31 -40.99
CA LYS A 53 19.37 3.87 -42.39
C LYS A 53 18.53 2.63 -42.64
N ASP A 54 18.50 1.69 -41.70
CA ASP A 54 17.70 0.47 -41.84
C ASP A 54 16.19 0.74 -41.76
N THR A 55 15.78 1.74 -40.96
CA THR A 55 14.37 2.19 -40.87
C THR A 55 13.83 2.85 -42.15
N LEU A 56 14.69 3.23 -43.11
CA LEU A 56 14.30 3.88 -44.36
C LEU A 56 14.26 2.94 -45.57
N SER A 57 14.60 1.65 -45.42
CA SER A 57 14.71 0.72 -46.56
C SER A 57 13.71 -0.45 -46.57
N GLU A 58 12.94 -0.69 -45.49
CA GLU A 58 12.03 -1.85 -45.37
C GLU A 58 10.53 -1.55 -45.60
N THR A 59 10.17 -0.49 -46.31
CA THR A 59 8.78 -0.27 -46.75
C THR A 59 8.65 -0.24 -48.28
N THR A 60 9.00 -1.35 -48.92
CA THR A 60 8.42 -1.71 -50.24
C THR A 60 8.51 -3.21 -50.46
N SER A 61 7.41 -3.80 -50.96
CA SER A 61 7.18 -5.21 -51.34
C SER A 61 6.90 -6.17 -50.17
N ALA A 62 5.85 -7.00 -50.15
CA ALA A 62 4.74 -7.24 -51.04
C ALA A 62 3.65 -7.98 -50.22
N GLU A 63 2.40 -7.56 -50.29
CA GLU A 63 1.27 -8.38 -49.86
C GLU A 63 0.34 -8.59 -51.05
N THR A 64 0.14 -9.87 -51.33
CA THR A 64 -0.82 -10.39 -52.31
C THR A 64 -1.95 -10.96 -51.47
N GLU A 65 -3.04 -10.23 -51.27
CA GLU A 65 -4.29 -10.83 -50.83
C GLU A 65 -5.50 -10.19 -51.51
N SER A 66 -6.45 -11.10 -51.77
CA SER A 66 -7.69 -10.91 -52.49
C SER A 66 -8.64 -10.06 -51.65
N SER A 67 -9.03 -8.89 -52.14
CA SER A 67 -10.17 -8.14 -51.61
C SER A 67 -11.28 -8.07 -52.65
N VAL A 68 -12.47 -8.48 -52.21
CA VAL A 68 -13.72 -8.36 -52.95
C VAL A 68 -14.18 -6.91 -52.83
N ASP A 69 -14.12 -6.16 -53.94
CA ASP A 69 -14.65 -4.80 -54.03
C ASP A 69 -16.19 -4.81 -54.05
N VAL A 70 -16.82 -4.34 -52.99
CA VAL A 70 -18.24 -3.94 -53.00
C VAL A 70 -18.32 -2.45 -53.28
N THR A 71 -18.67 -2.09 -54.51
CA THR A 71 -18.95 -0.71 -54.91
C THR A 71 -20.42 -0.37 -54.61
N LEU A 72 -20.65 0.56 -53.69
CA LEU A 72 -21.97 1.19 -53.49
C LEU A 72 -22.05 2.45 -54.35
N THR A 73 -22.99 2.45 -55.30
CA THR A 73 -23.37 3.61 -56.10
C THR A 73 -24.67 4.21 -55.55
N ASP A 74 -24.81 5.53 -55.61
CA ASP A 74 -26.09 6.17 -55.33
C ASP A 74 -27.07 5.99 -56.50
N LYS A 75 -28.34 6.37 -56.31
CA LYS A 75 -29.41 6.24 -57.32
C LYS A 75 -29.18 7.09 -58.59
N ALA A 76 -28.12 7.90 -58.65
CA ALA A 76 -27.73 8.68 -59.81
C ALA A 76 -26.43 8.19 -60.47
N GLY A 77 -25.85 7.08 -59.98
CA GLY A 77 -24.63 6.48 -60.55
C GLY A 77 -23.35 7.24 -60.25
N HIS A 78 -23.32 8.11 -59.23
CA HIS A 78 -22.11 8.81 -58.83
C HIS A 78 -21.30 8.02 -57.81
N LEU A 79 -19.99 7.97 -58.02
CA LEU A 79 -19.03 7.33 -57.13
C LEU A 79 -18.79 8.25 -55.92
N VAL A 80 -19.29 7.90 -54.74
CA VAL A 80 -19.09 8.68 -53.52
C VAL A 80 -17.73 8.32 -52.90
N ARG A 81 -16.71 9.13 -53.18
CA ARG A 81 -15.39 9.03 -52.54
C ARG A 81 -15.43 9.80 -51.21
N ARG A 82 -15.49 9.10 -50.07
CA ARG A 82 -15.20 9.72 -48.76
C ARG A 82 -13.68 9.85 -48.63
N VAL A 83 -13.19 11.08 -48.67
CA VAL A 83 -11.87 11.41 -48.10
C VAL A 83 -12.07 11.48 -46.59
N ARG A 84 -11.39 10.59 -45.87
CA ARG A 84 -11.30 10.62 -44.41
C ARG A 84 -9.94 11.24 -44.13
N ASP A 85 -9.95 12.47 -43.66
CA ASP A 85 -8.76 13.16 -43.14
C ASP A 85 -8.47 12.55 -41.76
N ASP A 86 -7.62 11.52 -41.73
CA ASP A 86 -7.07 10.95 -40.50
C ASP A 86 -5.65 11.51 -40.32
N ASP A 87 -5.55 12.74 -39.82
CA ASP A 87 -4.29 13.45 -39.51
C ASP A 87 -4.35 14.03 -38.08
N GLU A 88 -4.56 13.18 -37.06
CA GLU A 88 -4.30 13.51 -35.66
C GLU A 88 -3.83 12.29 -34.87
N HIS A 89 -2.55 11.93 -35.01
CA HIS A 89 -1.85 11.10 -34.03
C HIS A 89 -0.37 11.50 -33.93
N GLU A 90 -0.08 12.60 -33.22
CA GLU A 90 1.22 12.73 -32.55
C GLU A 90 1.23 13.80 -31.45
N LYS A 91 0.64 13.46 -30.30
CA LYS A 91 1.07 14.00 -28.99
C LYS A 91 1.01 12.88 -27.96
N ARG A 92 2.00 11.99 -27.98
CA ARG A 92 2.40 11.26 -26.78
C ARG A 92 2.98 12.30 -25.83
N GLY A 93 2.11 12.87 -25.00
CA GLY A 93 2.54 13.59 -23.81
C GLY A 93 3.13 12.58 -22.86
N ASP A 94 4.40 12.77 -22.49
CA ASP A 94 5.02 12.09 -21.38
C ASP A 94 4.12 12.30 -20.16
N GLY A 95 3.50 11.21 -19.70
CA GLY A 95 2.63 11.21 -18.54
C GLY A 95 3.45 11.57 -17.30
N PHE A 96 3.54 12.85 -17.00
CA PHE A 96 3.78 13.31 -15.65
C PHE A 96 2.59 12.83 -14.82
N GLU A 97 2.81 11.77 -14.04
CA GLU A 97 1.97 11.48 -12.88
C GLU A 97 2.03 12.71 -11.97
N GLU A 98 1.07 13.61 -12.12
CA GLU A 98 0.73 14.57 -11.07
C GLU A 98 0.25 13.73 -9.89
N THR A 99 1.16 13.43 -8.98
CA THR A 99 0.82 12.90 -7.66
C THR A 99 -0.02 13.97 -6.98
N GLU A 100 -1.34 13.77 -6.99
CA GLU A 100 -2.28 14.65 -6.29
C GLU A 100 -1.79 14.80 -4.84
N GLY A 101 -1.47 16.04 -4.46
CA GLY A 101 -0.80 16.39 -3.21
C GLY A 101 -1.63 16.00 -1.99
N PHE A 102 -1.49 14.76 -1.54
CA PHE A 102 -2.13 14.27 -0.33
C PHE A 102 -1.39 14.86 0.88
N VAL A 103 -1.93 15.94 1.43
CA VAL A 103 -1.41 16.57 2.65
C VAL A 103 -1.45 15.54 3.78
N ASN A 104 -0.30 15.23 4.38
CA ASN A 104 -0.21 14.26 5.45
C ASN A 104 -1.09 14.65 6.64
N LEU A 105 -2.08 13.81 6.94
CA LEU A 105 -2.96 13.93 8.10
C LEU A 105 -2.12 13.71 9.37
N GLY A 106 -1.57 14.81 9.89
CA GLY A 106 -0.72 14.81 11.09
C GLY A 106 0.35 15.91 11.10
N ALA A 107 0.75 16.43 9.94
CA ALA A 107 1.63 17.59 9.87
C ALA A 107 0.85 18.86 10.28
N THR A 108 1.29 19.51 11.34
CA THR A 108 0.73 20.77 11.85
C THR A 108 1.53 22.00 11.40
N SER A 109 2.67 21.78 10.72
CA SER A 109 3.49 22.84 10.12
C SER A 109 4.11 22.37 8.81
N PHE A 110 4.52 23.32 7.96
CA PHE A 110 5.28 23.02 6.73
C PHE A 110 6.63 22.35 7.04
N ALA A 111 7.27 22.69 8.16
CA ALA A 111 8.49 22.02 8.59
C ALA A 111 8.25 20.53 8.91
N GLU A 112 7.13 20.19 9.55
CA GLU A 112 6.73 18.78 9.77
C GLU A 112 6.40 18.09 8.44
N LEU A 113 5.73 18.79 7.51
CA LEU A 113 5.42 18.25 6.19
C LEU A 113 6.71 17.94 5.39
N ASP A 114 7.66 18.88 5.34
CA ASP A 114 8.96 18.72 4.68
C ASP A 114 9.76 17.54 5.27
N GLN A 115 9.72 17.37 6.60
CA GLN A 115 10.37 16.24 7.27
C GLN A 115 9.71 14.90 6.91
N ILE A 116 8.39 14.86 6.84
CA ILE A 116 7.67 13.64 6.46
C ILE A 116 7.90 13.31 4.98
N GLU A 117 7.90 14.31 4.10
CA GLU A 117 8.22 14.15 2.68
C GLU A 117 9.65 13.65 2.47
N ALA A 118 10.63 14.27 3.14
CA ALA A 118 12.02 13.81 3.09
C ALA A 118 12.20 12.38 3.63
N ALA A 119 11.49 12.02 4.70
CA ALA A 119 11.52 10.67 5.25
C ALA A 119 10.87 9.65 4.29
N ARG A 120 9.77 10.01 3.63
CA ARG A 120 9.12 9.19 2.60
C ARG A 120 10.02 9.00 1.39
N GLU A 121 10.65 10.05 0.92
CA GLU A 121 11.55 9.98 -0.23
C GLU A 121 12.75 9.07 0.08
N ALA A 122 13.37 9.22 1.25
CA ALA A 122 14.43 8.32 1.70
C ALA A 122 13.94 6.85 1.80
N ALA A 123 12.76 6.62 2.38
CA ALA A 123 12.17 5.28 2.48
C ALA A 123 11.85 4.66 1.11
N ASN A 124 11.33 5.45 0.17
CA ASN A 124 11.04 5.03 -1.20
C ASN A 124 12.34 4.68 -1.95
N GLN A 125 13.39 5.50 -1.78
CA GLN A 125 14.71 5.19 -2.35
C GLN A 125 15.26 3.88 -1.78
N ILE A 126 15.22 3.67 -0.46
CA ILE A 126 15.66 2.42 0.17
C ILE A 126 14.85 1.22 -0.36
N ARG A 127 13.51 1.33 -0.42
CA ARG A 127 12.65 0.26 -0.94
C ARG A 127 12.97 -0.07 -2.40
N ARG A 128 13.17 0.94 -3.24
CA ARG A 128 13.56 0.76 -4.65
C ARG A 128 14.93 0.07 -4.75
N ARG A 129 15.91 0.48 -3.95
CA ARG A 129 17.23 -0.15 -3.90
C ARG A 129 17.18 -1.59 -3.39
N ALA A 130 16.31 -1.89 -2.42
CA ALA A 130 16.10 -3.25 -1.93
C ALA A 130 15.51 -4.16 -3.01
N GLY A 131 14.57 -3.67 -3.82
CA GLY A 131 14.08 -4.40 -4.99
C GLY A 131 15.18 -4.67 -6.02
N GLN A 132 16.03 -3.68 -6.30
CA GLN A 132 17.19 -3.85 -7.19
C GLN A 132 18.21 -4.86 -6.63
N PHE A 133 18.46 -4.81 -5.33
CA PHE A 133 19.33 -5.76 -4.63
C PHE A 133 18.83 -7.20 -4.83
N ASN A 134 17.55 -7.47 -4.58
CA ASN A 134 16.97 -8.80 -4.80
C ASN A 134 17.11 -9.26 -6.26
N GLY A 135 16.81 -8.40 -7.23
CA GLY A 135 16.99 -8.74 -8.64
C GLY A 135 18.45 -9.03 -9.04
N LEU A 136 19.42 -8.35 -8.42
CA LEU A 136 20.85 -8.64 -8.64
C LEU A 136 21.26 -9.97 -8.02
N ILE A 137 20.74 -10.32 -6.84
CA ILE A 137 20.96 -11.63 -6.22
C ILE A 137 20.39 -12.74 -7.11
N ASP A 138 19.17 -12.57 -7.63
CA ASP A 138 18.55 -13.55 -8.54
C ASP A 138 19.38 -13.73 -9.81
N ASN A 139 19.88 -12.63 -10.41
CA ASN A 139 20.77 -12.69 -11.57
C ASN A 139 22.06 -13.46 -11.26
N ILE A 140 22.71 -13.20 -10.11
CA ILE A 140 23.91 -13.94 -9.67
C ILE A 140 23.61 -15.44 -9.52
N MET A 141 22.43 -15.77 -9.01
CA MET A 141 22.04 -17.17 -8.80
C MET A 141 21.72 -17.90 -10.10
N MET A 142 21.14 -17.21 -11.08
CA MET A 142 20.76 -17.77 -12.39
C MET A 142 21.89 -17.77 -13.41
N ASP A 143 22.89 -16.89 -13.29
CA ASP A 143 23.99 -16.79 -14.23
C ASP A 143 24.96 -18.00 -14.06
N PRO A 144 25.12 -18.86 -15.08
CA PRO A 144 26.04 -20.00 -15.03
C PRO A 144 27.51 -19.60 -15.09
N ASP A 145 27.84 -18.38 -15.54
CA ASP A 145 29.22 -17.91 -15.70
C ASP A 145 29.77 -17.31 -14.38
N VAL A 146 28.94 -17.13 -13.36
CA VAL A 146 29.38 -16.69 -12.03
C VAL A 146 29.87 -17.90 -11.22
N GLU A 147 31.18 -18.16 -11.28
CA GLU A 147 31.83 -19.28 -10.58
C GLU A 147 31.71 -19.17 -9.05
N ASP A 148 31.88 -17.97 -8.48
CA ASP A 148 31.80 -17.71 -7.04
C ASP A 148 30.62 -16.80 -6.69
N LYS A 149 29.43 -17.43 -6.61
CA LYS A 149 28.18 -16.75 -6.26
C LYS A 149 28.24 -16.12 -4.86
N GLY A 150 28.96 -16.74 -3.92
CA GLY A 150 29.10 -16.23 -2.55
C GLY A 150 29.82 -14.88 -2.50
N ALA A 151 30.97 -14.77 -3.19
CA ALA A 151 31.71 -13.52 -3.30
C ALA A 151 30.93 -12.44 -4.07
N ALA A 152 30.25 -12.82 -5.15
CA ALA A 152 29.42 -11.90 -5.93
C ALA A 152 28.25 -11.33 -5.11
N MET A 153 27.52 -12.18 -4.37
CA MET A 153 26.43 -11.74 -3.50
C MET A 153 26.93 -10.84 -2.37
N THR A 154 28.10 -11.14 -1.78
CA THR A 154 28.71 -10.30 -0.74
C THR A 154 29.03 -8.90 -1.27
N THR A 155 29.58 -8.81 -2.47
CA THR A 155 29.90 -7.53 -3.13
C THR A 155 28.64 -6.68 -3.32
N VAL A 156 27.56 -7.27 -3.83
CA VAL A 156 26.28 -6.57 -4.04
C VAL A 156 25.64 -6.15 -2.70
N ALA A 157 25.80 -6.94 -1.64
CA ALA A 157 25.32 -6.59 -0.30
C ALA A 157 26.08 -5.39 0.30
N ASP A 158 27.40 -5.34 0.13
CA ASP A 158 28.22 -4.22 0.58
C ASP A 158 27.85 -2.92 -0.17
N GLU A 159 27.66 -3.01 -1.49
CA GLU A 159 27.19 -1.87 -2.31
C GLU A 159 25.81 -1.36 -1.87
N PHE A 160 24.86 -2.26 -1.59
CA PHE A 160 23.56 -1.88 -1.06
C PHE A 160 23.67 -1.17 0.29
N GLY A 161 24.54 -1.66 1.19
CA GLY A 161 24.80 -1.04 2.50
C GLY A 161 25.27 0.41 2.38
N VAL A 162 26.20 0.69 1.46
CA VAL A 162 26.69 2.05 1.20
C VAL A 162 25.56 2.94 0.66
N LEU A 163 24.83 2.48 -0.36
CA LEU A 163 23.75 3.25 -1.00
C LEU A 163 22.58 3.53 -0.04
N ALA A 164 22.25 2.59 0.84
CA ALA A 164 21.23 2.78 1.87
C ALA A 164 21.70 3.80 2.93
N GLY A 165 22.98 3.77 3.31
CA GLY A 165 23.59 4.76 4.19
C GLY A 165 23.51 6.18 3.63
N GLU A 166 23.89 6.37 2.35
CA GLU A 166 23.83 7.68 1.68
C GLU A 166 22.41 8.24 1.55
N ALA A 167 21.39 7.36 1.43
CA ALA A 167 20.00 7.78 1.41
C ALA A 167 19.54 8.30 2.79
N MET A 168 20.07 7.72 3.88
CA MET A 168 19.78 8.15 5.25
C MET A 168 20.52 9.43 5.66
N GLU A 169 21.78 9.61 5.24
CA GLU A 169 22.59 10.79 5.61
C GLU A 169 22.13 12.11 4.96
N ARG A 170 21.40 12.07 3.83
CA ARG A 170 20.83 13.29 3.21
C ARG A 170 19.86 14.04 4.11
N LYS A 171 19.33 13.41 5.16
CA LYS A 171 18.49 14.02 6.19
C LYS A 171 19.20 15.11 6.99
N GLU A 172 20.50 14.98 7.24
CA GLU A 172 21.26 15.88 8.12
C GLU A 172 21.46 17.29 7.52
N LYS A 173 21.32 17.44 6.20
CA LYS A 173 21.53 18.74 5.52
C LYS A 173 20.31 19.68 5.56
N TRP A 174 19.14 19.22 6.02
CA TRP A 174 17.88 19.99 6.04
C TRP A 174 17.47 20.52 7.42
N GLN A 175 18.04 19.98 8.49
CA GLN A 175 17.79 20.41 9.88
C GLN A 175 17.98 21.93 10.13
N PRO A 176 18.96 22.63 9.52
CA PRO A 176 19.17 24.06 9.78
C PRO A 176 18.04 24.97 9.29
N LEU A 177 17.28 24.54 8.26
CA LEU A 177 16.22 25.35 7.66
C LEU A 177 14.92 25.31 8.48
N THR A 178 14.59 24.16 9.07
CA THR A 178 13.40 24.00 9.91
C THR A 178 13.51 24.79 11.22
N ASP A 179 14.70 24.88 11.80
CA ASP A 179 14.95 25.65 13.03
C ASP A 179 14.84 27.16 12.80
N ILE A 180 15.21 27.65 11.60
CA ILE A 180 15.07 29.06 11.22
C ILE A 180 13.59 29.43 11.05
N VAL A 181 12.80 28.55 10.43
CA VAL A 181 11.36 28.78 10.19
C VAL A 181 10.55 28.68 11.48
N ALA A 182 10.84 27.68 12.33
CA ALA A 182 10.15 27.50 13.61
C ALA A 182 10.36 28.70 14.56
N ASN A 183 11.59 29.22 14.64
CA ASN A 183 11.92 30.37 15.50
C ASN A 183 11.37 31.69 14.97
N ALA A 184 11.15 31.82 13.66
CA ALA A 184 10.54 33.02 13.06
C ALA A 184 9.01 33.07 13.21
N ILE A 185 8.34 31.91 13.25
CA ILE A 185 6.87 31.82 13.25
C ILE A 185 6.29 31.74 14.68
N ALA A 186 6.99 31.13 15.64
CA ALA A 186 6.51 30.96 17.01
C ALA A 186 5.99 32.26 17.70
N PRO A 187 6.63 33.45 17.56
CA PRO A 187 6.12 34.66 18.19
C PRO A 187 4.92 35.31 17.45
N LEU A 188 4.55 34.84 16.27
CA LEU A 188 3.39 35.33 15.50
C LEU A 188 2.11 34.53 15.78
N VAL A 189 2.23 33.25 16.13
CA VAL A 189 1.09 32.37 16.45
C VAL A 189 0.50 32.67 17.84
N ASP A 190 1.31 33.19 18.78
CA ASP A 190 0.93 33.37 20.19
C ASP A 190 0.11 34.65 20.49
N LYS A 191 -0.12 35.54 19.51
CA LYS A 191 -0.83 36.82 19.71
C LYS A 191 -2.34 36.77 19.47
N GLN A 192 -2.86 35.69 18.89
CA GLN A 192 -4.30 35.47 18.79
C GLN A 192 -4.66 34.41 19.83
N GLY A 193 -5.27 34.82 20.94
CA GLY A 193 -5.80 33.88 21.93
C GLY A 193 -6.68 32.81 21.25
N PRO A 194 -6.83 31.62 21.86
CA PRO A 194 -7.48 30.49 21.22
C PRO A 194 -8.86 30.91 20.70
N ALA A 195 -9.16 30.57 19.45
CA ALA A 195 -10.44 30.91 18.84
C ALA A 195 -11.58 30.34 19.72
N MET A 196 -12.61 31.14 20.00
CA MET A 196 -13.75 30.75 20.83
C MET A 196 -15.05 30.90 20.05
N LYS A 197 -15.92 29.89 20.09
CA LYS A 197 -17.28 29.95 19.53
C LYS A 197 -18.26 30.40 20.60
N THR A 198 -19.10 31.40 20.32
CA THR A 198 -20.15 31.84 21.25
C THR A 198 -21.47 31.14 20.93
N GLU A 199 -22.01 30.37 21.87
CA GLU A 199 -23.32 29.73 21.76
C GLU A 199 -24.13 29.98 23.03
N GLY A 200 -25.35 30.52 22.90
CA GLY A 200 -26.18 30.86 24.06
C GLY A 200 -25.56 31.89 25.01
N GLY A 201 -24.71 32.78 24.49
CA GLY A 201 -23.99 33.80 25.28
C GLY A 201 -22.75 33.31 26.02
N ILE A 202 -22.42 32.01 25.91
CA ILE A 202 -21.21 31.42 26.53
C ILE A 202 -20.17 31.16 25.44
N LYS A 203 -18.90 31.50 25.73
CA LYS A 203 -17.76 31.26 24.85
C LYS A 203 -17.17 29.87 25.12
N PHE A 204 -17.12 29.02 24.11
CA PHE A 204 -16.56 27.67 24.16
C PHE A 204 -15.29 27.57 23.29
N PRO A 205 -14.21 26.94 23.78
CA PRO A 205 -13.00 26.71 23.02
C PRO A 205 -13.17 25.55 22.03
N ARG A 206 -12.15 25.31 21.19
CA ARG A 206 -12.14 24.30 20.13
C ARG A 206 -12.36 22.87 20.65
N GLU A 207 -11.85 22.58 21.83
CA GLU A 207 -11.86 21.26 22.47
C GLU A 207 -13.26 20.85 22.92
N ASP A 208 -14.18 21.82 23.06
CA ASP A 208 -15.57 21.58 23.43
C ASP A 208 -16.46 21.23 22.22
N PHE A 209 -15.89 20.97 21.05
CA PHE A 209 -16.61 20.56 19.84
C PHE A 209 -16.03 19.27 19.25
N ALA A 210 -16.90 18.38 18.79
CA ALA A 210 -16.47 17.13 18.18
C ALA A 210 -15.89 17.34 16.75
N PHE A 211 -16.41 18.30 15.99
CA PHE A 211 -15.99 18.57 14.61
C PHE A 211 -15.48 20.00 14.46
N THR A 212 -14.21 20.17 14.09
CA THR A 212 -13.51 21.47 14.00
C THR A 212 -12.53 21.53 12.81
N PRO A 213 -12.99 21.40 11.55
CA PRO A 213 -12.11 21.21 10.39
C PRO A 213 -11.24 22.43 10.02
N SER A 214 -11.55 23.62 10.52
CA SER A 214 -10.82 24.86 10.19
C SER A 214 -10.61 25.77 11.40
N GLY A 215 -9.79 26.81 11.22
CA GLY A 215 -9.67 27.93 12.17
C GLY A 215 -10.94 28.80 12.24
N ASN A 216 -11.92 28.62 11.34
CA ASN A 216 -13.16 29.36 11.34
C ASN A 216 -14.17 28.77 12.34
N VAL A 217 -14.39 29.47 13.45
CA VAL A 217 -15.30 29.08 14.55
C VAL A 217 -16.74 28.81 14.12
N SER A 218 -17.20 29.36 12.99
CA SER A 218 -18.56 29.13 12.47
C SER A 218 -18.75 27.70 11.92
N THR A 219 -17.67 27.05 11.51
CA THR A 219 -17.69 25.68 10.95
C THR A 219 -17.71 24.59 12.01
N TRP A 220 -17.47 24.94 13.28
CA TRP A 220 -17.41 23.99 14.38
C TRP A 220 -18.80 23.45 14.70
N LYS A 221 -18.94 22.13 14.84
CA LYS A 221 -20.24 21.45 15.03
C LYS A 221 -20.17 20.48 16.22
N LEU A 222 -21.35 20.14 16.74
CA LEU A 222 -21.56 19.17 17.82
C LEU A 222 -20.78 19.52 19.10
N ARG A 223 -21.33 20.46 19.87
CA ARG A 223 -20.77 20.85 21.16
C ARG A 223 -20.81 19.68 22.15
N LEU A 224 -19.74 19.48 22.91
CA LEU A 224 -19.55 18.43 23.91
C LEU A 224 -19.75 18.94 25.35
N ALA A 225 -19.54 20.24 25.60
CA ALA A 225 -19.72 20.88 26.90
C ALA A 225 -21.07 21.61 27.04
N GLU A 226 -21.55 21.73 28.27
CA GLU A 226 -22.83 22.37 28.62
C GLU A 226 -22.66 23.42 29.71
N GLY A 227 -23.21 24.62 29.49
CA GLY A 227 -23.24 25.72 30.46
C GLY A 227 -21.91 26.46 30.68
N LYS A 228 -20.77 25.76 30.73
CA LYS A 228 -19.44 26.37 30.84
C LYS A 228 -18.39 25.53 30.10
N PRO A 229 -17.27 26.13 29.65
CA PRO A 229 -16.21 25.40 28.99
C PRO A 229 -15.71 24.18 29.75
N GLY A 230 -15.48 23.07 29.06
CA GLY A 230 -15.01 21.80 29.61
C GLY A 230 -16.01 21.01 30.46
N ASN A 231 -17.22 21.54 30.71
CA ASN A 231 -18.24 20.85 31.50
C ASN A 231 -19.03 19.85 30.62
N ILE A 232 -18.45 18.66 30.44
CA ILE A 232 -19.06 17.58 29.65
C ILE A 232 -20.16 16.89 30.48
N THR A 233 -21.36 16.78 29.92
CA THR A 233 -22.52 16.12 30.57
C THR A 233 -23.06 14.99 29.70
N ARG A 234 -23.67 13.97 30.33
CA ARG A 234 -24.32 12.87 29.60
C ARG A 234 -25.43 13.37 28.66
N SER A 235 -26.15 14.42 29.06
CA SER A 235 -27.21 15.06 28.27
C SER A 235 -26.68 15.69 26.98
N GLN A 236 -25.61 16.49 27.08
CA GLN A 236 -25.01 17.15 25.93
C GLN A 236 -24.36 16.16 24.97
N LEU A 237 -23.70 15.12 25.49
CA LEU A 237 -23.19 14.03 24.65
C LEU A 237 -24.33 13.26 23.97
N GLY A 238 -25.46 13.06 24.65
CA GLY A 238 -26.66 12.44 24.09
C GLY A 238 -27.23 13.25 22.92
N ALA A 239 -27.25 14.58 23.04
CA ALA A 239 -27.66 15.47 21.96
C ALA A 239 -26.71 15.40 20.76
N ALA A 240 -25.39 15.41 21.00
CA ALA A 240 -24.39 15.25 19.95
C ALA A 240 -24.50 13.89 19.25
N ALA A 241 -24.74 12.82 20.01
CA ALA A 241 -24.94 11.48 19.50
C ALA A 241 -26.23 11.33 18.67
N ALA A 242 -27.34 11.92 19.15
CA ALA A 242 -28.62 11.90 18.45
C ALA A 242 -28.56 12.57 17.07
N ALA A 243 -27.64 13.52 16.88
CA ALA A 243 -27.44 14.17 15.58
C ALA A 243 -26.95 13.22 14.47
N PHE A 244 -26.38 12.06 14.84
CA PHE A 244 -26.01 10.95 13.95
C PHE A 244 -27.10 9.88 13.82
N SER A 245 -28.18 9.95 14.59
CA SER A 245 -29.27 8.97 14.49
C SER A 245 -30.09 9.17 13.20
N PRO A 246 -30.84 8.14 12.73
CA PRO A 246 -31.71 8.26 11.56
C PRO A 246 -32.72 9.42 11.66
N GLY A 247 -33.17 9.76 12.87
CA GLY A 247 -34.08 10.89 13.13
C GLY A 247 -33.38 12.24 13.37
N GLY A 248 -32.05 12.27 13.52
CA GLY A 248 -31.29 13.46 13.91
C GLY A 248 -31.62 13.97 15.33
N PHE A 249 -30.98 15.06 15.73
CA PHE A 249 -31.31 15.74 16.98
C PHE A 249 -32.44 16.75 16.73
N ARG A 250 -33.62 16.51 17.30
CA ARG A 250 -34.83 17.33 17.05
C ARG A 250 -35.23 17.40 15.57
N GLY A 251 -35.08 16.29 14.84
CA GLY A 251 -35.37 16.23 13.41
C GLY A 251 -34.28 16.79 12.50
N GLN A 252 -33.15 17.25 13.07
CA GLN A 252 -32.03 17.80 12.30
C GLN A 252 -30.83 16.85 12.35
N LYS A 253 -30.44 16.32 11.18
CA LYS A 253 -29.20 15.57 11.02
C LYS A 253 -28.01 16.52 10.94
N VAL A 254 -26.89 16.12 11.52
CA VAL A 254 -25.65 16.87 11.34
C VAL A 254 -25.08 16.62 9.95
N GLN A 255 -24.65 17.68 9.26
CA GLN A 255 -23.91 17.57 8.01
C GLN A 255 -22.41 17.62 8.31
N ILE A 256 -21.71 16.50 8.14
CA ILE A 256 -20.25 16.35 8.31
C ILE A 256 -19.74 15.61 7.07
N PRO A 257 -18.59 15.99 6.48
CA PRO A 257 -17.98 15.23 5.39
C PRO A 257 -17.82 13.75 5.78
N SER A 258 -18.14 12.83 4.87
CA SER A 258 -18.15 11.38 5.16
C SER A 258 -16.83 10.90 5.77
N GLY A 259 -15.69 11.37 5.26
CA GLY A 259 -14.35 11.04 5.78
C GLY A 259 -14.10 11.47 7.24
N ASP A 260 -14.84 12.45 7.76
CA ASP A 260 -14.67 12.95 9.13
C ASP A 260 -15.63 12.29 10.15
N VAL A 261 -16.67 11.60 9.68
CA VAL A 261 -17.73 11.05 10.55
C VAL A 261 -17.16 10.11 11.61
N ALA A 262 -16.26 9.20 11.21
CA ALA A 262 -15.64 8.23 12.11
C ALA A 262 -14.82 8.90 13.22
N ALA A 263 -14.01 9.90 12.88
CA ALA A 263 -13.21 10.66 13.84
C ALA A 263 -14.10 11.45 14.83
N VAL A 264 -15.18 12.04 14.34
CA VAL A 264 -16.15 12.78 15.16
C VAL A 264 -16.91 11.86 16.12
N LYS A 265 -17.42 10.72 15.65
CA LYS A 265 -18.01 9.67 16.53
C LYS A 265 -16.98 9.21 17.57
N GLY A 266 -15.72 9.03 17.16
CA GLY A 266 -14.58 8.72 18.04
C GLY A 266 -14.42 9.69 19.21
N LYS A 267 -14.45 11.00 18.95
CA LYS A 267 -14.36 12.02 19.99
C LYS A 267 -15.55 12.00 20.96
N ILE A 268 -16.78 11.78 20.46
CA ILE A 268 -17.96 11.66 21.31
C ILE A 268 -17.86 10.44 22.23
N ARG A 269 -17.39 9.29 21.73
CA ARG A 269 -17.11 8.09 22.55
C ARG A 269 -16.09 8.37 23.65
N ALA A 270 -14.97 9.02 23.31
CA ALA A 270 -13.95 9.40 24.28
C ALA A 270 -14.51 10.31 25.38
N ALA A 271 -15.40 11.24 25.01
CA ALA A 271 -16.08 12.12 25.96
C ALA A 271 -17.03 11.35 26.91
N TYR A 272 -17.74 10.33 26.42
CA TYR A 272 -18.57 9.44 27.26
C TYR A 272 -17.71 8.68 28.28
N ARG A 273 -16.60 8.10 27.83
CA ARG A 273 -15.67 7.37 28.71
C ARG A 273 -15.06 8.28 29.78
N LYS A 274 -14.75 9.53 29.42
CA LYS A 274 -14.22 10.53 30.36
C LYS A 274 -15.16 10.83 31.54
N ILE A 275 -16.48 10.68 31.35
CA ILE A 275 -17.48 10.85 32.43
C ILE A 275 -17.91 9.51 33.06
N GLY A 276 -17.17 8.42 32.81
CA GLY A 276 -17.41 7.10 33.42
C GLY A 276 -18.59 6.32 32.85
N VAL A 277 -19.07 6.67 31.65
CA VAL A 277 -20.11 5.88 30.95
C VAL A 277 -19.45 4.67 30.30
N LYS A 278 -20.00 3.48 30.57
CA LYS A 278 -19.53 2.22 29.97
C LYS A 278 -19.90 2.15 28.49
N ASP A 279 -19.14 1.39 27.70
CA ASP A 279 -19.34 1.32 26.24
C ASP A 279 -20.73 0.78 25.85
N GLU A 280 -21.33 -0.09 26.68
CA GLU A 280 -22.69 -0.62 26.46
C GLU A 280 -23.79 0.44 26.67
N ASP A 281 -23.48 1.51 27.40
CA ASP A 281 -24.39 2.62 27.71
C ASP A 281 -24.23 3.80 26.73
N ILE A 282 -23.25 3.76 25.82
CA ILE A 282 -23.06 4.77 24.77
C ILE A 282 -24.18 4.61 23.72
N PRO A 283 -24.86 5.68 23.26
CA PRO A 283 -25.95 5.57 22.29
C PRO A 283 -25.52 4.86 20.99
N PRO A 284 -26.35 3.95 20.42
CA PRO A 284 -26.00 3.18 19.22
C PRO A 284 -25.49 4.03 18.05
N SER A 285 -26.06 5.23 17.84
CA SER A 285 -25.69 6.12 16.74
C SER A 285 -24.22 6.60 16.74
N VAL A 286 -23.55 6.57 17.88
CA VAL A 286 -22.13 6.92 18.03
C VAL A 286 -21.33 5.87 18.77
N ARG A 287 -21.97 4.79 19.23
CA ARG A 287 -21.27 3.60 19.68
C ARG A 287 -20.28 3.23 18.57
N LYS A 288 -19.18 2.55 18.89
CA LYS A 288 -18.57 1.73 17.84
C LYS A 288 -19.69 0.78 17.52
N GLU A 289 -20.46 1.11 16.48
CA GLU A 289 -21.04 0.12 15.63
C GLU A 289 -19.83 -0.77 15.44
N LEU A 290 -19.88 -1.87 16.16
CA LEU A 290 -19.27 -3.09 15.77
C LEU A 290 -19.92 -3.34 14.39
N GLU A 291 -19.57 -2.50 13.38
CA GLU A 291 -19.33 -2.91 12.01
C GLU A 291 -18.21 -3.90 12.22
N VAL A 292 -18.63 -5.07 12.68
CA VAL A 292 -17.77 -6.20 12.85
C VAL A 292 -17.57 -6.65 11.43
N LYS A 293 -16.72 -5.94 10.68
CA LYS A 293 -16.10 -6.46 9.46
C LYS A 293 -15.15 -7.59 9.86
N GLU A 294 -15.59 -8.50 10.73
CA GLU A 294 -14.94 -9.78 10.94
C GLU A 294 -15.17 -10.50 9.64
N GLY A 295 -14.20 -10.63 8.75
CA GLY A 295 -14.31 -11.62 7.67
C GLY A 295 -14.16 -13.03 8.19
N PHE A 296 -13.90 -13.14 9.49
CA PHE A 296 -13.52 -14.33 10.20
C PHE A 296 -14.10 -14.29 11.62
N THR A 297 -15.04 -15.18 11.90
CA THR A 297 -15.64 -15.31 13.23
C THR A 297 -15.30 -16.68 13.80
N VAL A 298 -14.98 -16.71 15.10
CA VAL A 298 -14.74 -17.94 15.86
C VAL A 298 -15.80 -18.07 16.95
N PHE A 299 -16.35 -19.26 17.13
CA PHE A 299 -17.34 -19.53 18.15
C PHE A 299 -17.14 -20.90 18.80
N LYS A 300 -17.55 -20.98 20.06
CA LYS A 300 -17.48 -22.21 20.85
C LYS A 300 -18.74 -23.05 20.65
N GLN A 301 -18.57 -24.31 20.31
CA GLN A 301 -19.65 -25.27 20.15
C GLN A 301 -20.13 -25.81 21.52
N LYS A 302 -21.29 -26.48 21.54
CA LYS A 302 -21.90 -27.01 22.78
C LYS A 302 -21.02 -28.04 23.50
N ASP A 303 -20.18 -28.76 22.76
CA ASP A 303 -19.23 -29.75 23.30
C ASP A 303 -17.93 -29.12 23.82
N GLY A 304 -17.79 -27.79 23.72
CA GLY A 304 -16.63 -27.04 24.15
C GLY A 304 -15.52 -26.91 23.10
N SER A 305 -15.64 -27.55 21.94
CA SER A 305 -14.74 -27.34 20.81
C SER A 305 -14.96 -25.97 20.16
N TYR A 306 -14.00 -25.50 19.36
CA TYR A 306 -14.10 -24.24 18.63
C TYR A 306 -14.29 -24.50 17.14
N ARG A 307 -15.13 -23.68 16.52
CA ARG A 307 -15.38 -23.64 15.08
C ARG A 307 -15.21 -22.23 14.57
N TRP A 308 -14.72 -22.10 13.34
CA TRP A 308 -14.57 -20.81 12.66
C TRP A 308 -15.45 -20.77 11.41
N LEU A 309 -15.81 -19.56 10.99
CA LEU A 309 -16.54 -19.25 9.78
C LEU A 309 -15.88 -18.04 9.11
N ALA A 310 -15.69 -18.10 7.80
CA ALA A 310 -14.99 -17.10 7.04
C ALA A 310 -15.65 -16.85 5.68
N THR A 311 -15.77 -15.59 5.29
CA THR A 311 -15.82 -15.24 3.86
C THR A 311 -14.38 -15.02 3.45
N TYR A 312 -13.79 -15.84 2.57
CA TYR A 312 -12.34 -15.83 2.33
C TYR A 312 -11.90 -15.27 0.97
N SER A 313 -12.83 -15.17 0.02
CA SER A 313 -12.58 -14.60 -1.31
C SER A 313 -13.90 -14.19 -1.99
N ASN A 314 -13.83 -13.57 -3.16
CA ASN A 314 -15.00 -13.21 -3.98
C ASN A 314 -14.61 -12.97 -5.46
N LYS A 315 -15.60 -12.60 -6.30
CA LYS A 315 -15.43 -12.32 -7.74
C LYS A 315 -15.09 -10.88 -8.10
N PHE A 316 -14.92 -9.99 -7.11
CA PHE A 316 -14.69 -8.57 -7.33
C PHE A 316 -13.19 -8.26 -7.37
N ARG A 317 -12.82 -7.22 -8.12
CA ARG A 317 -11.41 -6.77 -8.18
C ARG A 317 -10.91 -6.40 -6.78
N ASP A 318 -9.79 -6.98 -6.39
CA ASP A 318 -9.15 -6.66 -5.11
C ASP A 318 -8.26 -5.41 -5.20
N VAL A 319 -7.59 -5.07 -4.10
CA VAL A 319 -6.64 -3.95 -4.04
C VAL A 319 -5.19 -4.45 -3.92
N ASP A 320 -4.90 -5.65 -4.43
CA ASP A 320 -3.52 -6.14 -4.50
C ASP A 320 -2.72 -5.35 -5.56
N ASN A 321 -1.41 -5.63 -5.66
CA ASN A 321 -0.54 -4.99 -6.64
C ASN A 321 0.29 -6.04 -7.41
N PRO A 322 -0.13 -6.42 -8.63
CA PRO A 322 -1.22 -5.82 -9.42
C PRO A 322 -2.61 -6.19 -8.87
N PRO A 323 -3.66 -5.35 -9.09
CA PRO A 323 -5.03 -5.70 -8.72
C PRO A 323 -5.56 -6.89 -9.51
N GLU A 324 -6.21 -7.83 -8.85
CA GLU A 324 -6.63 -9.10 -9.47
C GLU A 324 -8.14 -9.35 -9.34
N ILE A 325 -8.69 -10.12 -10.28
CA ILE A 325 -10.04 -10.68 -10.21
C ILE A 325 -9.91 -12.19 -10.20
N ILE A 326 -10.46 -12.88 -9.20
CA ILE A 326 -10.66 -14.32 -9.27
C ILE A 326 -12.05 -14.58 -9.83
N SER A 327 -12.12 -15.11 -11.04
CA SER A 327 -13.40 -15.33 -11.72
C SER A 327 -14.35 -16.23 -10.93
N GLU A 328 -15.65 -16.00 -11.10
CA GLU A 328 -16.72 -16.80 -10.50
C GLU A 328 -16.59 -18.29 -10.84
N ALA A 329 -16.37 -18.62 -12.12
CA ALA A 329 -16.17 -20.00 -12.55
C ALA A 329 -14.97 -20.67 -11.85
N SER A 330 -13.92 -19.91 -11.55
CA SER A 330 -12.78 -20.44 -10.80
C SER A 330 -13.14 -20.80 -9.37
N HIS A 331 -13.94 -19.98 -8.67
CA HIS A 331 -14.42 -20.26 -7.32
C HIS A 331 -15.37 -21.46 -7.28
N MET A 332 -16.33 -21.51 -8.21
CA MET A 332 -17.26 -22.63 -8.33
C MET A 332 -16.52 -23.94 -8.63
N ARG A 333 -15.53 -23.90 -9.53
CA ARG A 333 -14.69 -25.06 -9.85
C ARG A 333 -13.95 -25.57 -8.62
N PHE A 334 -13.29 -24.68 -7.86
CA PHE A 334 -12.58 -25.06 -6.65
C PHE A 334 -13.53 -25.67 -5.61
N THR A 335 -14.66 -25.01 -5.35
CA THR A 335 -15.70 -25.47 -4.43
C THR A 335 -16.20 -26.86 -4.80
N LYS A 336 -16.40 -27.12 -6.10
CA LYS A 336 -16.77 -28.44 -6.61
C LYS A 336 -15.69 -29.50 -6.37
N MET A 337 -14.43 -29.20 -6.70
CA MET A 337 -13.31 -30.15 -6.48
C MET A 337 -13.17 -30.56 -5.01
N VAL A 338 -13.32 -29.62 -4.08
CA VAL A 338 -13.25 -29.93 -2.64
C VAL A 338 -14.46 -30.76 -2.18
N ASN A 339 -15.67 -30.40 -2.63
CA ASN A 339 -16.90 -31.12 -2.26
C ASN A 339 -16.97 -32.54 -2.85
N ASP A 340 -16.36 -32.77 -4.01
CA ASP A 340 -16.26 -34.08 -4.65
C ASP A 340 -15.11 -34.94 -4.09
N GLY A 341 -14.20 -34.33 -3.31
CA GLY A 341 -13.03 -35.00 -2.73
C GLY A 341 -11.82 -35.09 -3.65
N ASP A 342 -11.85 -34.41 -4.81
CA ASP A 342 -10.73 -34.32 -5.75
C ASP A 342 -9.60 -33.40 -5.23
N PHE A 343 -9.92 -32.54 -4.26
CA PHE A 343 -8.98 -31.65 -3.61
C PHE A 343 -9.23 -31.59 -2.09
N PRO A 344 -8.20 -31.54 -1.24
CA PRO A 344 -8.40 -31.45 0.20
C PRO A 344 -9.03 -30.11 0.60
N TYR A 345 -9.76 -30.12 1.73
CA TYR A 345 -10.20 -28.88 2.35
C TYR A 345 -9.00 -28.01 2.78
N PRO A 346 -9.09 -26.68 2.59
CA PRO A 346 -8.00 -25.77 2.94
C PRO A 346 -7.75 -25.76 4.45
N GLU A 347 -6.49 -25.59 4.83
CA GLU A 347 -6.09 -25.40 6.21
C GLU A 347 -6.41 -23.99 6.69
N VAL A 348 -6.56 -23.77 8.00
CA VAL A 348 -6.56 -22.41 8.55
C VAL A 348 -5.21 -22.13 9.22
N LYS A 349 -4.55 -21.04 8.80
CA LYS A 349 -3.27 -20.56 9.32
C LYS A 349 -3.43 -19.19 9.97
N VAL A 350 -2.40 -18.69 10.65
CA VAL A 350 -2.35 -17.30 11.10
C VAL A 350 -1.51 -16.52 10.10
N TRP A 351 -2.14 -15.58 9.39
CA TRP A 351 -1.47 -14.62 8.51
C TRP A 351 -0.45 -15.22 7.53
N HIS A 352 -0.81 -16.32 6.86
CA HIS A 352 0.05 -17.02 5.88
C HIS A 352 1.36 -17.58 6.43
N ILE A 353 1.56 -17.59 7.75
CA ILE A 353 2.83 -18.03 8.34
C ILE A 353 2.91 -19.56 8.26
N ASP A 354 3.94 -20.09 7.62
CA ASP A 354 4.15 -21.53 7.58
C ASP A 354 4.39 -22.12 8.98
N GLY A 355 3.78 -23.29 9.24
CA GLY A 355 3.76 -23.91 10.56
C GLY A 355 2.75 -23.32 11.56
N SER A 356 2.04 -22.25 11.20
CA SER A 356 1.00 -21.63 12.04
C SER A 356 -0.40 -22.25 11.89
N ARG A 357 -0.51 -23.41 11.21
CA ARG A 357 -1.75 -24.17 11.09
C ARG A 357 -2.39 -24.38 12.47
N TRP A 358 -3.68 -24.05 12.57
CA TRP A 358 -4.43 -24.16 13.81
C TRP A 358 -5.84 -24.76 13.64
N GLY A 359 -6.18 -25.18 12.43
CA GLY A 359 -7.39 -25.92 12.13
C GLY A 359 -7.47 -26.30 10.66
N GLN A 360 -8.63 -26.80 10.25
CA GLN A 360 -8.91 -27.15 8.86
C GLN A 360 -10.38 -26.93 8.54
N ALA A 361 -10.65 -26.51 7.31
CA ALA A 361 -12.02 -26.43 6.80
C ALA A 361 -12.62 -27.84 6.72
N ASP A 362 -13.91 -27.94 6.96
CA ASP A 362 -14.73 -29.11 6.65
C ASP A 362 -16.00 -28.72 5.88
N PHE A 363 -16.10 -27.44 5.52
CA PHE A 363 -17.13 -26.85 4.71
C PHE A 363 -16.52 -25.77 3.81
N VAL A 364 -16.83 -25.82 2.51
CA VAL A 364 -16.60 -24.74 1.55
C VAL A 364 -17.83 -24.59 0.66
N ALA A 365 -18.21 -23.35 0.38
CA ALA A 365 -19.32 -22.99 -0.48
C ALA A 365 -18.98 -21.72 -1.27
N TYR A 366 -19.69 -21.54 -2.38
CA TYR A 366 -19.70 -20.31 -3.15
C TYR A 366 -21.14 -19.87 -3.29
N ASP A 367 -21.45 -18.65 -2.88
CA ASP A 367 -22.81 -18.12 -2.99
C ASP A 367 -23.05 -17.47 -4.37
N ASP A 368 -24.32 -17.29 -4.70
CA ASP A 368 -24.77 -16.69 -5.97
C ASP A 368 -24.50 -15.19 -6.08
N ARG A 369 -24.09 -14.55 -4.98
CA ARG A 369 -23.68 -13.13 -4.91
C ARG A 369 -22.20 -12.95 -5.20
N GLY A 370 -21.46 -14.05 -5.28
CA GLY A 370 -20.09 -14.09 -5.73
C GLY A 370 -19.05 -14.18 -4.62
N PHE A 371 -19.42 -14.66 -3.43
CA PHE A 371 -18.54 -14.81 -2.28
C PHE A 371 -18.20 -16.27 -1.98
N SER A 372 -16.93 -16.51 -1.67
CA SER A 372 -16.41 -17.82 -1.24
C SER A 372 -16.39 -17.89 0.27
N ILE A 373 -17.05 -18.92 0.82
CA ILE A 373 -17.31 -19.08 2.24
C ILE A 373 -16.71 -20.42 2.69
N ALA A 374 -16.07 -20.43 3.87
CA ALA A 374 -15.55 -21.64 4.47
C ALA A 374 -15.84 -21.69 5.98
N SER A 375 -15.99 -22.90 6.50
CA SER A 375 -16.06 -23.16 7.93
C SER A 375 -15.24 -24.40 8.27
N GLY A 376 -14.72 -24.45 9.50
CA GLY A 376 -13.86 -25.53 9.94
C GLY A 376 -13.69 -25.62 11.43
N THR A 377 -13.05 -26.69 11.88
CA THR A 377 -12.74 -26.94 13.29
C THR A 377 -11.36 -26.44 13.66
N VAL A 378 -11.18 -26.13 14.94
CA VAL A 378 -9.88 -25.82 15.54
C VAL A 378 -9.18 -27.11 15.95
N ASP A 379 -7.88 -27.21 15.66
CA ASP A 379 -7.07 -28.36 16.05
C ASP A 379 -6.94 -28.45 17.57
N LYS A 380 -6.88 -29.69 18.08
CA LYS A 380 -6.64 -29.95 19.50
C LYS A 380 -5.30 -29.34 19.95
N GLY A 381 -5.31 -28.60 21.05
CA GLY A 381 -4.13 -27.90 21.59
C GLY A 381 -3.86 -26.54 20.93
N ARG A 382 -4.69 -26.10 19.98
CA ARG A 382 -4.61 -24.79 19.32
C ARG A 382 -5.78 -23.87 19.71
N GLU A 383 -6.57 -24.23 20.70
CA GLU A 383 -7.72 -23.47 21.19
C GLU A 383 -7.34 -22.06 21.67
N TRP A 384 -6.11 -21.88 22.17
CA TRP A 384 -5.61 -20.58 22.57
C TRP A 384 -5.52 -19.57 21.41
N ILE A 385 -5.36 -20.03 20.17
CA ILE A 385 -5.37 -19.17 18.97
C ILE A 385 -6.80 -18.69 18.72
N ALA A 386 -7.77 -19.61 18.78
CA ALA A 386 -9.19 -19.28 18.67
C ALA A 386 -9.63 -18.25 19.72
N GLU A 387 -9.25 -18.46 20.98
CA GLU A 387 -9.54 -17.53 22.08
C GLU A 387 -8.87 -16.17 21.87
N SER A 388 -7.64 -16.15 21.34
CA SER A 388 -6.93 -14.90 21.01
C SER A 388 -7.60 -14.13 19.88
N LEU A 389 -8.07 -14.82 18.84
CA LEU A 389 -8.80 -14.20 17.73
C LEU A 389 -10.16 -13.65 18.18
N MET A 390 -10.87 -14.36 19.06
CA MET A 390 -12.12 -13.87 19.67
C MET A 390 -11.90 -12.64 20.55
N ALA A 391 -10.73 -12.51 21.17
CA ALA A 391 -10.37 -11.37 22.03
C ALA A 391 -9.72 -10.21 21.25
N PHE A 392 -9.52 -10.34 19.93
CA PHE A 392 -8.85 -9.34 19.13
C PHE A 392 -9.76 -8.11 18.94
N GLU A 393 -9.30 -6.93 19.35
CA GLU A 393 -10.10 -5.69 19.32
C GLU A 393 -10.08 -4.93 17.97
N GLY A 394 -9.33 -5.45 16.99
CA GLY A 394 -9.23 -4.90 15.65
C GLY A 394 -10.13 -5.60 14.63
N ASP A 395 -10.13 -5.10 13.40
CA ASP A 395 -10.88 -5.70 12.31
C ASP A 395 -10.04 -6.84 11.72
N LEU A 396 -10.56 -8.07 11.78
CA LEU A 396 -9.97 -9.23 11.13
C LEU A 396 -10.66 -9.44 9.79
N LEU A 397 -9.90 -9.34 8.72
CA LEU A 397 -10.31 -9.83 7.41
C LEU A 397 -9.66 -11.17 7.17
N THR A 398 -9.90 -11.72 5.98
CA THR A 398 -9.32 -12.99 5.55
C THR A 398 -8.59 -12.81 4.24
N SER A 399 -7.61 -13.67 4.05
CA SER A 399 -6.92 -13.89 2.81
C SER A 399 -6.77 -15.41 2.65
N HIS A 400 -6.33 -15.83 1.48
CA HIS A 400 -6.20 -17.24 1.16
C HIS A 400 -4.98 -17.47 0.26
N GLY A 401 -4.31 -18.59 0.49
CA GLY A 401 -3.07 -18.95 -0.17
C GLY A 401 -3.35 -19.83 -1.36
N MET A 402 -2.90 -19.34 -2.52
CA MET A 402 -2.99 -20.02 -3.80
C MET A 402 -1.59 -20.38 -4.27
N PRO A 403 -1.22 -21.68 -4.35
CA PRO A 403 0.07 -22.06 -4.91
C PRO A 403 0.20 -21.53 -6.34
N PRO A 404 1.34 -20.93 -6.75
CA PRO A 404 1.49 -20.36 -8.09
C PRO A 404 1.17 -21.34 -9.22
N ALA A 405 1.52 -22.62 -9.04
CA ALA A 405 1.23 -23.68 -10.01
C ALA A 405 -0.27 -23.97 -10.21
N SER A 406 -1.12 -23.58 -9.26
CA SER A 406 -2.58 -23.74 -9.37
C SER A 406 -3.25 -22.59 -10.12
N ILE A 407 -2.56 -21.45 -10.27
CA ILE A 407 -3.09 -20.23 -10.86
C ILE A 407 -2.98 -20.32 -12.38
N VAL A 408 -4.10 -20.18 -13.06
CA VAL A 408 -4.15 -19.92 -14.52
C VAL A 408 -4.88 -18.61 -14.73
N ARG A 409 -4.23 -17.73 -15.48
CA ARG A 409 -4.74 -16.41 -15.81
C ARG A 409 -5.38 -16.42 -17.20
N ASP A 410 -6.31 -15.51 -17.41
CA ASP A 410 -6.88 -15.26 -18.72
C ASP A 410 -5.74 -14.82 -19.67
N PRO A 411 -5.67 -15.40 -20.89
CA PRO A 411 -4.61 -15.06 -21.85
C PRO A 411 -4.74 -13.64 -22.41
N ASP A 412 -5.95 -13.07 -22.41
CA ASP A 412 -6.21 -11.73 -22.93
C ASP A 412 -6.10 -10.67 -21.82
N ASP A 413 -6.39 -11.04 -20.56
CA ASP A 413 -6.23 -10.18 -19.38
C ASP A 413 -5.60 -10.93 -18.20
N HIS A 414 -4.27 -10.80 -18.05
CA HIS A 414 -3.54 -11.45 -16.97
C HIS A 414 -3.94 -10.98 -15.55
N SER A 415 -4.73 -9.91 -15.40
CA SER A 415 -5.30 -9.53 -14.11
C SER A 415 -6.46 -10.43 -13.66
N ILE A 416 -6.99 -11.28 -14.56
CA ILE A 416 -8.09 -12.20 -14.28
C ILE A 416 -7.56 -13.61 -14.08
N ILE A 417 -7.83 -14.20 -12.92
CA ILE A 417 -7.56 -15.59 -12.58
C ILE A 417 -8.77 -16.45 -12.96
N ILE A 418 -8.61 -17.30 -13.97
CA ILE A 418 -9.64 -18.21 -14.49
C ILE A 418 -9.58 -19.60 -13.87
N ARG A 419 -8.48 -19.92 -13.18
CA ARG A 419 -8.32 -21.15 -12.39
C ARG A 419 -7.44 -20.90 -11.18
N HIS A 420 -7.86 -21.36 -10.02
CA HIS A 420 -7.05 -21.39 -8.80
C HIS A 420 -7.37 -22.62 -7.97
N GLN A 421 -6.50 -22.91 -7.00
CA GLN A 421 -6.79 -23.81 -5.88
C GLN A 421 -6.39 -23.11 -4.60
N THR A 422 -7.30 -23.07 -3.63
CA THR A 422 -7.02 -22.53 -2.31
C THR A 422 -6.49 -23.64 -1.40
N THR A 423 -5.26 -23.48 -0.90
CA THR A 423 -4.64 -24.45 0.03
C THR A 423 -4.76 -24.05 1.48
N GLU A 424 -4.90 -22.75 1.76
CA GLU A 424 -5.04 -22.24 3.11
C GLU A 424 -5.97 -21.02 3.14
N ILE A 425 -6.51 -20.74 4.32
CA ILE A 425 -7.27 -19.53 4.66
C ILE A 425 -6.64 -18.93 5.91
N SER A 426 -6.42 -17.63 5.92
CA SER A 426 -5.75 -16.94 7.03
C SER A 426 -6.56 -15.73 7.49
N PRO A 427 -7.00 -15.66 8.76
CA PRO A 427 -7.33 -14.39 9.39
C PRO A 427 -6.08 -13.50 9.47
N LEU A 428 -6.26 -12.23 9.16
CA LEU A 428 -5.24 -11.20 9.25
C LEU A 428 -5.86 -9.82 9.51
N PRO A 429 -5.09 -8.84 10.02
CA PRO A 429 -5.59 -7.48 10.19
C PRO A 429 -6.12 -6.91 8.87
N ALA A 430 -7.23 -6.17 8.93
CA ALA A 430 -7.88 -5.60 7.74
C ALA A 430 -6.95 -4.75 6.86
N SER A 431 -5.94 -4.11 7.45
CA SER A 431 -4.93 -3.35 6.71
C SER A 431 -4.09 -4.21 5.76
N ALA A 432 -3.88 -5.49 6.08
CA ALA A 432 -3.04 -6.41 5.34
C ALA A 432 -3.82 -7.29 4.33
N ALA A 433 -5.15 -7.34 4.40
CA ALA A 433 -5.93 -8.12 3.45
C ALA A 433 -5.94 -7.48 2.06
N ALA A 434 -5.61 -8.25 1.02
CA ALA A 434 -5.73 -7.82 -0.38
C ALA A 434 -7.20 -7.58 -0.76
N ASN A 435 -8.07 -8.52 -0.39
CA ASN A 435 -9.51 -8.40 -0.61
C ASN A 435 -10.20 -7.72 0.59
N LYS A 436 -10.67 -6.48 0.41
CA LYS A 436 -11.32 -5.69 1.48
C LYS A 436 -12.78 -6.09 1.72
N PHE A 437 -13.39 -6.89 0.85
CA PHE A 437 -14.80 -7.29 0.90
C PHE A 437 -15.01 -8.64 1.59
N THR A 438 -14.00 -9.15 2.28
CA THR A 438 -14.12 -10.38 3.05
C THR A 438 -14.81 -10.19 4.40
N GLY A 439 -14.95 -8.96 4.90
CA GLY A 439 -15.49 -8.65 6.24
C GLY A 439 -17.00 -8.85 6.38
N PHE A 440 -17.52 -9.59 7.37
CA PHE A 440 -18.96 -9.73 7.62
C PHE A 440 -19.60 -8.32 7.82
N ASN A 441 -20.62 -7.93 7.06
CA ASN A 441 -21.48 -6.79 7.34
C ASN A 441 -22.84 -7.30 7.86
N ILE A 442 -23.04 -7.35 9.18
CA ILE A 442 -24.36 -7.64 9.76
C ILE A 442 -25.24 -6.39 9.64
N LEU A 443 -25.87 -6.18 8.48
CA LEU A 443 -26.97 -5.22 8.34
C LEU A 443 -28.31 -5.95 8.42
N GLY A 444 -29.25 -5.32 9.13
CA GLY A 444 -30.47 -5.95 9.65
C GLY A 444 -31.51 -6.37 8.62
N ASP A 445 -32.40 -7.23 9.12
CA ASP A 445 -33.62 -7.83 8.56
C ASP A 445 -34.27 -7.05 7.40
N GLU A 446 -33.96 -7.39 6.16
CA GLU A 446 -34.89 -7.36 5.02
C GLU A 446 -34.23 -7.94 3.76
N VAL A 447 -34.98 -8.77 3.03
CA VAL A 447 -34.73 -9.39 1.70
C VAL A 447 -34.30 -10.88 1.73
N LYS A 448 -34.92 -11.67 0.82
CA LYS A 448 -34.98 -13.15 0.81
C LYS A 448 -34.79 -13.78 -0.58
N GLU A 449 -34.24 -13.07 -1.56
CA GLU A 449 -34.40 -13.49 -2.97
C GLU A 449 -33.20 -14.17 -3.65
N MET A 450 -32.07 -14.39 -2.96
CA MET A 450 -30.88 -15.07 -3.52
C MET A 450 -30.17 -15.75 -2.35
N ALA A 451 -30.22 -17.08 -2.23
CA ALA A 451 -29.85 -17.81 -1.01
C ALA A 451 -28.81 -18.87 -1.30
N LEU A 452 -28.03 -19.24 -0.27
CA LEU A 452 -27.21 -20.44 -0.29
C LEU A 452 -28.03 -21.65 -0.78
N SER A 453 -27.40 -22.59 -1.47
CA SER A 453 -28.14 -23.77 -1.92
C SER A 453 -28.78 -24.49 -0.73
N ASP A 454 -29.96 -25.11 -0.91
CA ASP A 454 -30.64 -25.89 0.15
C ASP A 454 -29.70 -26.90 0.83
N LYS A 455 -28.75 -27.44 0.05
CA LYS A 455 -27.74 -28.40 0.52
C LYS A 455 -26.73 -27.72 1.47
N ASP A 456 -26.30 -26.51 1.16
CA ASP A 456 -25.33 -25.77 1.96
C ASP A 456 -25.99 -25.16 3.20
N GLU A 457 -27.22 -24.67 3.11
CA GLU A 457 -28.01 -24.27 4.28
C GLU A 457 -28.21 -25.44 5.27
N ALA A 458 -28.53 -26.62 4.75
CA ALA A 458 -28.69 -27.82 5.57
C ALA A 458 -27.37 -28.21 6.26
N LYS A 459 -26.24 -28.10 5.55
CA LYS A 459 -24.91 -28.31 6.15
C LYS A 459 -24.60 -27.28 7.23
N LEU A 460 -24.82 -25.99 6.98
CA LEU A 460 -24.59 -24.93 7.96
C LEU A 460 -25.45 -25.12 9.22
N THR A 461 -26.72 -25.46 9.03
CA THR A 461 -27.63 -25.78 10.14
C THR A 461 -27.12 -26.98 10.94
N ALA A 462 -26.63 -28.03 10.27
CA ALA A 462 -26.04 -29.20 10.93
C ALA A 462 -24.75 -28.85 11.72
N LEU A 463 -24.01 -27.81 11.29
CA LEU A 463 -22.85 -27.27 11.98
C LEU A 463 -23.20 -26.25 13.09
N ASN A 464 -24.49 -26.01 13.33
CA ASN A 464 -25.02 -25.02 14.27
C ASN A 464 -24.60 -23.58 13.90
N ILE A 465 -24.51 -23.30 12.60
CA ILE A 465 -24.36 -21.97 11.99
C ILE A 465 -25.74 -21.54 11.50
N ASN A 466 -26.15 -20.31 11.80
CA ASN A 466 -27.43 -19.78 11.31
C ASN A 466 -27.26 -19.30 9.85
N PRO A 467 -27.86 -19.98 8.84
CA PRO A 467 -27.76 -19.57 7.45
C PRO A 467 -28.31 -18.16 7.20
N GLU A 468 -29.40 -17.77 7.88
CA GLU A 468 -30.02 -16.45 7.70
C GLU A 468 -29.07 -15.29 8.04
N ARG A 469 -28.17 -15.49 9.01
CA ARG A 469 -27.15 -14.48 9.36
C ARG A 469 -26.11 -14.32 8.25
N LEU A 470 -25.78 -15.42 7.57
CA LEU A 470 -24.80 -15.43 6.49
C LEU A 470 -25.41 -14.84 5.21
N ASP A 471 -26.68 -15.12 4.95
CA ASP A 471 -27.40 -14.50 3.83
C ASP A 471 -27.57 -12.99 4.05
N ALA A 472 -27.92 -12.51 5.24
CA ALA A 472 -27.97 -11.06 5.47
C ALA A 472 -26.62 -10.38 5.20
N ASP A 473 -25.53 -11.10 5.49
CA ASP A 473 -24.18 -10.61 5.35
C ASP A 473 -23.73 -10.44 3.90
N THR A 474 -23.85 -11.50 3.10
CA THR A 474 -23.34 -11.46 1.73
C THR A 474 -24.21 -10.58 0.84
N GLU A 475 -25.46 -10.33 1.22
CA GLU A 475 -26.31 -9.33 0.57
C GLU A 475 -25.81 -7.90 0.82
N SER A 476 -25.50 -7.57 2.07
CA SER A 476 -24.94 -6.25 2.40
C SER A 476 -23.67 -5.99 1.60
N LYS A 477 -22.82 -7.02 1.42
CA LYS A 477 -21.61 -6.90 0.61
C LYS A 477 -21.91 -6.74 -0.88
N ALA A 478 -22.85 -7.53 -1.42
CA ALA A 478 -23.24 -7.42 -2.82
C ALA A 478 -23.68 -5.99 -3.17
N LYS A 479 -24.40 -5.32 -2.26
CA LYS A 479 -24.77 -3.90 -2.39
C LYS A 479 -23.56 -2.97 -2.38
N ASP A 480 -22.59 -3.21 -1.49
CA ASP A 480 -21.35 -2.44 -1.41
C ASP A 480 -20.44 -2.65 -2.64
N THR A 481 -20.67 -3.70 -3.44
CA THR A 481 -19.85 -4.06 -4.61
C THR A 481 -20.53 -3.82 -5.96
N GLU A 482 -21.76 -3.27 -6.02
CA GLU A 482 -22.50 -3.03 -7.27
C GLU A 482 -21.74 -2.16 -8.30
N GLU A 483 -20.83 -1.30 -7.84
CA GLU A 483 -20.02 -0.43 -8.72
C GLU A 483 -18.66 -1.02 -9.10
N LEU A 484 -18.32 -2.22 -8.62
CA LEU A 484 -17.01 -2.82 -8.83
C LEU A 484 -16.95 -3.69 -10.08
N GLU A 485 -15.77 -3.73 -10.69
CA GLU A 485 -15.49 -4.62 -11.81
C GLU A 485 -15.46 -6.09 -11.33
N PHE A 486 -16.16 -6.95 -12.07
CA PHE A 486 -16.17 -8.40 -11.87
C PHE A 486 -16.23 -9.13 -13.22
N LYS A 487 -15.91 -10.43 -13.22
CA LYS A 487 -15.96 -11.26 -14.44
C LYS A 487 -16.71 -12.58 -14.22
N GLU A 488 -17.80 -12.72 -14.96
CA GLU A 488 -18.55 -13.96 -15.18
C GLU A 488 -18.04 -14.63 -16.45
N ASN A 489 -16.85 -15.24 -16.41
CA ASN A 489 -16.43 -16.08 -17.54
C ASN A 489 -17.03 -17.48 -17.34
N ASP A 490 -17.69 -18.01 -18.36
CA ASP A 490 -17.95 -19.45 -18.43
C ASP A 490 -16.60 -20.18 -18.37
N PRO A 491 -16.48 -21.29 -17.61
CA PRO A 491 -15.23 -22.04 -17.59
C PRO A 491 -14.90 -22.45 -19.03
N PRO A 492 -13.69 -22.14 -19.55
CA PRO A 492 -13.33 -22.55 -20.89
C PRO A 492 -13.49 -24.07 -21.00
N ASP A 493 -14.18 -24.52 -22.06
CA ASP A 493 -14.42 -25.93 -22.35
C ASP A 493 -13.14 -26.73 -22.08
N THR A 494 -13.23 -27.67 -21.13
CA THR A 494 -12.10 -28.38 -20.55
C THR A 494 -11.17 -28.89 -21.65
N PRO A 495 -9.93 -28.38 -21.78
CA PRO A 495 -8.95 -28.96 -22.69
C PRO A 495 -8.71 -30.40 -22.23
N LYS A 496 -8.89 -31.37 -23.13
CA LYS A 496 -8.54 -32.77 -22.86
C LYS A 496 -7.04 -32.83 -22.53
N GLU A 497 -6.70 -33.12 -21.27
CA GLU A 497 -5.32 -33.36 -20.85
C GLU A 497 -4.69 -34.48 -21.69
N THR A 498 -3.67 -34.13 -22.46
CA THR A 498 -2.75 -35.06 -23.09
C THR A 498 -1.34 -34.73 -22.61
N GLY A 499 -0.69 -35.69 -21.95
CA GLY A 499 0.77 -35.75 -21.89
C GLY A 499 1.40 -35.51 -20.52
N GLN A 500 1.63 -36.62 -19.83
CA GLN A 500 2.70 -36.95 -18.89
C GLN A 500 3.98 -36.08 -19.01
N ASP A 501 4.26 -35.27 -17.97
CA ASP A 501 5.53 -34.54 -17.80
C ASP A 501 6.55 -35.36 -17.00
N ASP A 502 7.78 -35.40 -17.55
CA ASP A 502 8.98 -35.96 -16.95
C ASP A 502 9.46 -35.09 -15.77
N TYR A 503 9.36 -35.62 -14.55
CA TYR A 503 9.98 -35.02 -13.37
C TYR A 503 11.48 -35.34 -13.30
N VAL A 504 12.31 -34.30 -13.33
CA VAL A 504 13.75 -34.35 -13.04
C VAL A 504 13.99 -34.86 -11.61
N ALA A 505 15.05 -35.64 -11.44
CA ALA A 505 15.38 -36.38 -10.23
C ALA A 505 15.44 -35.49 -8.97
N ARG A 506 14.63 -35.87 -7.99
CA ARG A 506 14.38 -35.20 -6.70
C ARG A 506 15.62 -35.02 -5.81
N ASP A 507 16.69 -35.77 -6.08
CA ASP A 507 17.87 -35.84 -5.21
C ASP A 507 18.84 -34.67 -5.42
N GLU A 508 18.90 -34.07 -6.61
CA GLU A 508 19.75 -32.90 -6.88
C GLU A 508 19.16 -31.61 -6.27
N MET A 509 17.83 -31.53 -6.12
CA MET A 509 17.17 -30.36 -5.52
C MET A 509 17.37 -30.28 -4.01
N ILE A 510 17.59 -31.43 -3.33
CA ILE A 510 17.75 -31.49 -1.88
C ILE A 510 19.08 -30.86 -1.43
N ASP A 511 20.15 -31.07 -2.18
CA ASP A 511 21.46 -30.52 -1.84
C ASP A 511 21.57 -29.02 -2.16
N LEU A 512 20.84 -28.55 -3.19
CA LEU A 512 20.68 -27.13 -3.47
C LEU A 512 19.90 -26.40 -2.36
N VAL A 513 18.82 -27.01 -1.83
CA VAL A 513 18.03 -26.43 -0.74
C VAL A 513 18.85 -26.34 0.56
N LYS A 514 19.74 -27.31 0.83
CA LYS A 514 20.63 -27.25 2.00
C LYS A 514 21.66 -26.12 1.89
N SER A 515 22.28 -25.93 0.72
CA SER A 515 23.26 -24.87 0.53
C SER A 515 22.63 -23.48 0.65
N VAL A 516 21.40 -23.30 0.16
CA VAL A 516 20.64 -22.06 0.33
C VAL A 516 20.35 -21.76 1.81
N GLY A 517 20.02 -22.79 2.60
CA GLY A 517 19.78 -22.65 4.05
C GLY A 517 21.02 -22.19 4.84
N GLU A 518 22.22 -22.65 4.46
CA GLU A 518 23.47 -22.20 5.10
C GLU A 518 23.82 -20.75 4.74
N THR A 519 23.60 -20.34 3.49
CA THR A 519 23.78 -18.94 3.07
C THR A 519 22.79 -18.01 3.79
N GLN A 520 21.53 -18.44 3.95
CA GLN A 520 20.51 -17.65 4.64
C GLN A 520 20.87 -17.43 6.12
N LYS A 521 21.48 -18.43 6.77
CA LYS A 521 21.99 -18.32 8.15
C LYS A 521 23.12 -17.29 8.28
N GLN A 522 24.05 -17.26 7.32
CA GLN A 522 25.14 -16.28 7.30
C GLN A 522 24.64 -14.85 7.09
N ILE A 523 23.62 -14.66 6.26
CA ILE A 523 22.98 -13.35 6.04
C ILE A 523 22.31 -12.83 7.32
N VAL A 524 21.57 -13.69 8.04
CA VAL A 524 20.93 -13.32 9.31
C VAL A 524 21.97 -12.92 10.36
N GLU A 525 23.11 -13.62 10.43
CA GLU A 525 24.20 -13.28 11.33
C GLU A 525 24.88 -11.95 10.97
N LEU A 526 25.07 -11.67 9.68
CA LEU A 526 25.58 -10.38 9.19
C LEU A 526 24.65 -9.22 9.55
N ILE A 527 23.33 -9.40 9.37
CA ILE A 527 22.31 -8.41 9.75
C ILE A 527 22.33 -8.16 11.27
N GLY A 528 22.45 -9.21 12.08
CA GLY A 528 22.58 -9.09 13.53
C GLY A 528 23.78 -8.23 13.94
N ASN A 529 24.95 -8.51 13.36
CA ASN A 529 26.16 -7.72 13.60
C ASN A 529 26.03 -6.25 13.17
N LEU A 530 25.28 -5.98 12.09
CA LEU A 530 25.03 -4.62 11.63
C LEU A 530 24.12 -3.85 12.61
N VAL A 531 23.06 -4.49 13.12
CA VAL A 531 22.16 -3.92 14.11
C VAL A 531 22.92 -3.56 15.39
N ASP A 532 23.78 -4.45 15.88
CA ASP A 532 24.58 -4.21 17.09
C ASP A 532 25.56 -3.03 16.91
N ARG A 533 26.15 -2.88 15.72
CA ARG A 533 27.02 -1.73 15.38
C ARG A 533 26.24 -0.41 15.38
N VAL A 534 25.03 -0.40 14.83
CA VAL A 534 24.16 0.79 14.83
C VAL A 534 23.80 1.20 16.26
N GLN A 535 23.39 0.24 17.11
CA GLN A 535 23.08 0.52 18.51
C GLN A 535 24.29 1.05 19.30
N THR A 536 25.48 0.52 19.00
CA THR A 536 26.74 1.01 19.60
C THR A 536 27.03 2.46 19.19
N LEU A 537 26.80 2.81 17.93
CA LEU A 537 26.97 4.18 17.43
C LEU A 537 25.98 5.16 18.07
N GLU A 538 24.72 4.76 18.25
CA GLU A 538 23.71 5.56 18.95
C GLU A 538 24.11 5.83 20.41
N THR A 539 24.60 4.80 21.09
CA THR A 539 25.05 4.91 22.49
C THR A 539 26.28 5.83 22.60
N ASN A 540 27.24 5.72 21.68
CA ASN A 540 28.41 6.59 21.63
C ASN A 540 28.03 8.04 21.32
N LYS A 541 27.06 8.28 20.45
CA LYS A 541 26.55 9.63 20.15
C LYS A 541 25.91 10.27 21.38
N LEU A 542 25.06 9.53 22.10
CA LEU A 542 24.47 10.00 23.36
C LEU A 542 25.54 10.34 24.42
N ALA A 543 26.64 9.58 24.47
CA ALA A 543 27.75 9.86 25.37
C ALA A 543 28.50 11.15 24.98
N ILE A 544 28.76 11.37 23.68
CA ILE A 544 29.40 12.58 23.16
C ILE A 544 28.51 13.81 23.41
N ASP A 545 27.21 13.71 23.16
CA ASP A 545 26.26 14.81 23.39
C ASP A 545 26.20 15.18 24.88
N LYS A 546 26.27 14.18 25.77
CA LYS A 546 26.31 14.38 27.22
C LYS A 546 27.63 15.03 27.67
N GLU A 547 28.77 14.58 27.17
CA GLU A 547 30.09 15.18 27.46
C GLU A 547 30.16 16.63 26.95
N THR A 548 29.59 16.90 25.78
CA THR A 548 29.50 18.25 25.20
C THR A 548 28.61 19.16 26.04
N LEU A 549 27.49 18.65 26.58
CA LEU A 549 26.61 19.36 27.51
C LEU A 549 27.29 19.65 28.85
N GLU A 550 28.10 18.73 29.38
CA GLU A 550 28.84 18.89 30.65
C GLU A 550 30.02 19.86 30.53
N HIS A 551 30.61 20.01 29.34
CA HIS A 551 31.72 20.94 29.07
C HIS A 551 31.30 22.29 28.51
N THR A 552 30.01 22.52 28.27
CA THR A 552 29.47 23.84 27.90
C THR A 552 29.23 24.65 29.18
N PRO A 553 29.99 25.73 29.46
CA PRO A 553 29.82 26.48 30.71
C PRO A 553 28.44 27.14 30.76
N ALA A 554 27.63 26.80 31.76
CA ALA A 554 26.28 27.34 31.99
C ALA A 554 26.21 28.88 32.15
N ALA A 555 27.36 29.58 32.15
CA ALA A 555 27.44 31.02 32.29
C ALA A 555 27.24 31.81 30.97
N SER A 556 27.41 31.21 29.77
CA SER A 556 27.45 32.03 28.54
C SER A 556 26.09 32.46 27.97
N LEU A 557 24.99 31.77 28.33
CA LEU A 557 23.66 32.07 27.76
C LEU A 557 22.93 33.20 28.51
N THR A 558 23.14 33.34 29.82
CA THR A 558 22.56 34.42 30.63
C THR A 558 23.27 35.77 30.45
N ASP A 559 24.56 35.77 30.10
CA ASP A 559 25.33 37.00 29.91
C ASP A 559 25.09 37.64 28.53
N ILE A 560 24.76 36.83 27.51
CA ILE A 560 24.36 37.33 26.18
C ILE A 560 22.99 38.01 26.23
N HIS A 561 22.08 37.55 27.09
CA HIS A 561 20.74 38.15 27.21
C HIS A 561 20.75 39.53 27.91
N LYS A 562 21.77 39.83 28.73
CA LYS A 562 21.89 41.12 29.43
C LYS A 562 22.59 42.21 28.61
N SER A 563 23.36 41.87 27.58
CA SER A 563 24.08 42.87 26.77
C SER A 563 23.25 43.47 25.63
N VAL A 564 22.15 42.82 25.23
CA VAL A 564 21.33 43.26 24.07
C VAL A 564 20.13 44.12 24.46
N ILE A 565 19.73 44.14 25.73
CA ILE A 565 18.59 44.95 26.21
C ILE A 565 19.04 45.86 27.36
N GLY A 566 19.49 47.08 27.01
CA GLY A 566 19.52 48.19 27.98
C GLY A 566 20.79 49.03 28.12
N SER A 567 21.65 49.18 27.10
CA SER A 567 22.69 50.22 27.17
C SER A 567 22.12 51.62 26.88
N PRO A 568 22.49 52.69 27.63
CA PRO A 568 22.00 54.06 27.43
C PRO A 568 22.29 54.70 26.06
N GLU A 569 23.12 54.06 25.22
CA GLU A 569 23.64 54.63 23.97
C GLU A 569 22.72 54.41 22.76
N THR A 570 21.65 53.63 22.88
CA THR A 570 20.72 53.34 21.77
C THR A 570 19.41 54.17 21.79
N LYS A 571 19.30 55.19 22.65
CA LYS A 571 18.20 56.18 22.61
C LYS A 571 18.60 57.42 21.81
N VAL A 572 18.76 57.29 20.50
CA VAL A 572 18.68 58.45 19.58
C VAL A 572 17.67 58.14 18.49
N ASP A 573 16.47 58.68 18.69
CA ASP A 573 15.32 58.61 17.78
C ASP A 573 15.62 59.38 16.48
N GLY A 574 15.80 58.63 15.38
CA GLY A 574 16.00 59.13 14.03
C GLY A 574 14.78 59.79 13.38
N ARG A 575 13.69 60.11 14.11
CA ARG A 575 12.49 60.75 13.54
C ARG A 575 12.32 62.24 13.84
N SER A 576 13.29 62.90 14.49
CA SER A 576 13.17 64.32 14.87
C SER A 576 13.99 65.31 14.01
N SER A 577 14.87 64.85 13.11
CA SER A 577 15.72 65.73 12.29
C SER A 577 15.20 66.06 10.89
N LEU A 578 14.13 65.41 10.42
CA LEU A 578 13.54 65.63 9.08
C LEU A 578 12.35 66.62 9.05
N ALA A 579 12.02 67.26 10.18
CA ALA A 579 10.87 68.17 10.29
C ALA A 579 11.24 69.68 10.40
N LYS A 580 12.48 70.07 10.08
CA LYS A 580 12.95 71.46 10.24
C LYS A 580 13.49 72.16 8.99
N SER A 581 13.24 71.63 7.81
CA SER A 581 13.49 72.36 6.56
C SER A 581 12.23 72.39 5.72
N GLY A 582 11.58 73.55 5.71
CA GLY A 582 10.76 74.01 4.59
C GLY A 582 11.07 75.48 4.34
N PRO A 583 10.56 76.09 3.26
CA PRO A 583 10.15 75.49 1.99
C PRO A 583 11.35 75.16 1.07
#